data_AF-A0A7X7IRI9-F1
#
_entry.id   AF-A0A7X7IRI9-F1
#
_cell.length_a   1.000
_cell.length_b   1.000
_cell.length_c   1.000
_cell.angle_alpha   90.00
_cell.angle_beta   90.00
_cell.angle_gamma   90.00
#
_symmetry.space_group_name_H-M   'P 1'
#
loop_
_entity.id
_entity.type
_entity.pdbx_description
1 polymer ?
#
loop_
_entity_poly.entity_id
_entity_poly.type
_entity_poly.pdbx_seq_one_letter_code
_entity_poly.pdbx_strand_id
1 'polypeptide(L)'
;MKDAKEPEKSVPDSPGHEREWLDCIRSRTQPSCSVDYHHKVNVPIILGTLSLKLGRPIQFDPKTEKIVGDPEAAALCVPEYRTPWKFPTQYL
;
A
#
# COMPACT_ATOMS: atom_id res chain seq x y z
N MET A 1 -7.21 -6.67 28.01
CA MET A 1 -6.30 -5.57 27.61
C MET A 1 -5.62 -4.87 28.80
N LYS A 2 -6.03 -5.06 30.06
CA LYS A 2 -5.40 -4.38 31.21
C LYS A 2 -3.99 -4.88 31.54
N ASP A 3 -3.60 -6.06 31.07
CA ASP A 3 -2.31 -6.70 31.37
C ASP A 3 -1.38 -6.81 30.13
N ALA A 4 -1.69 -6.08 29.06
CA ALA A 4 -0.85 -6.10 27.85
C ALA A 4 0.42 -5.27 28.10
N LYS A 5 1.58 -5.93 28.07
CA LYS A 5 2.88 -5.25 28.11
C LYS A 5 3.10 -4.50 26.80
N GLU A 6 3.53 -3.24 26.89
CA GLU A 6 3.89 -2.47 25.71
C GLU A 6 5.04 -3.15 24.96
N PRO A 7 4.99 -3.18 23.60
CA PRO A 7 6.10 -3.67 22.82
C PRO A 7 7.34 -2.79 23.05
N GLU A 8 8.52 -3.38 22.93
CA GLU A 8 9.76 -2.62 22.99
C GLU A 8 9.79 -1.57 21.87
N LYS A 9 10.33 -0.39 22.18
CA LYS A 9 10.45 0.71 21.22
C LYS A 9 11.38 0.30 20.08
N SER A 10 10.84 0.20 18.88
CA SER A 10 11.56 -0.22 17.68
C SER A 10 11.87 0.93 16.71
N VAL A 11 11.25 2.10 16.89
CA VAL A 11 11.43 3.27 16.04
C VAL A 11 11.64 4.55 16.87
N PRO A 12 12.37 5.56 16.34
CA PRO A 12 12.49 6.87 16.96
C PRO A 12 11.13 7.58 17.07
N ASP A 13 11.06 8.58 17.96
CA ASP A 13 9.87 9.44 18.03
C ASP A 13 9.76 10.30 16.77
N SER A 14 8.53 10.49 16.29
CA SER A 14 8.29 11.36 15.14
C SER A 14 8.56 12.82 15.49
N PRO A 15 9.30 13.58 14.65
CA PRO A 15 9.43 15.03 14.80
C PRO A 15 8.16 15.79 14.38
N GLY A 16 7.12 15.08 13.92
CA GLY A 16 5.94 15.64 13.25
C GLY A 16 6.03 15.51 11.73
N HIS A 17 4.90 15.20 11.07
CA HIS A 17 4.87 14.86 9.64
C HIS A 17 5.33 16.02 8.75
N GLU A 18 4.86 17.22 9.04
CA GLU A 18 5.20 18.44 8.30
C GLU A 18 6.66 18.84 8.51
N ARG A 19 7.18 18.66 9.74
CA ARG A 19 8.58 18.94 10.05
C ARG A 19 9.51 17.98 9.33
N GLU A 20 9.23 16.68 9.41
CA GLU A 20 9.99 15.65 8.70
C GLU A 20 10.04 15.95 7.20
N TRP A 21 8.91 16.32 6.59
CA TRP A 21 8.85 16.65 5.17
C TRP A 21 9.75 17.83 4.80
N LEU A 22 9.73 18.92 5.57
CA LEU A 22 10.61 20.08 5.34
C LEU A 22 12.09 19.73 5.51
N ASP A 23 12.41 18.94 6.52
CA ASP A 23 13.78 18.52 6.81
C ASP A 23 14.32 17.63 5.69
N CYS A 24 13.51 16.67 5.22
CA CYS A 24 13.80 15.81 4.07
C CYS A 24 14.03 16.58 2.77
N ILE A 25 13.25 17.63 2.50
CA ILE A 25 13.48 18.51 1.33
C ILE A 25 14.86 19.17 1.44
N ARG A 26 15.17 19.72 2.62
CA ARG A 26 16.44 20.44 2.85
C ARG A 26 17.65 19.52 2.75
N SER A 27 17.58 18.35 3.39
CA SER A 27 18.66 17.36 3.44
C SER A 27 18.75 16.50 2.18
N ARG A 28 17.71 16.50 1.34
CA ARG A 28 17.50 15.57 0.24
C ARG A 28 17.47 14.11 0.69
N THR A 29 16.91 13.84 1.87
CA THR A 29 16.71 12.48 2.38
C THR A 29 15.26 12.02 2.18
N GLN A 30 15.07 10.73 2.01
CA GLN A 30 13.74 10.14 1.87
C GLN A 30 12.94 10.27 3.19
N PRO A 31 11.69 10.75 3.18
CA PRO A 31 10.80 10.74 4.35
C PRO A 31 10.46 9.32 4.82
N SER A 32 10.09 9.18 6.09
CA SER A 32 9.68 7.89 6.67
C SER A 32 8.45 7.31 5.97
N CYS A 33 7.46 8.16 5.67
CA CYS A 33 6.27 7.83 4.88
C CYS A 33 6.52 8.02 3.38
N SER A 34 7.48 7.29 2.82
CA SER A 34 7.77 7.28 1.39
C SER A 34 6.77 6.46 0.56
N VAL A 35 6.74 6.68 -0.76
CA VAL A 35 5.96 5.85 -1.69
C VAL A 35 6.36 4.38 -1.62
N ASP A 36 7.67 4.11 -1.54
CA ASP A 36 8.20 2.75 -1.46
C ASP A 36 7.79 2.02 -0.17
N TYR A 37 7.67 2.75 0.93
CA TYR A 37 7.11 2.21 2.17
C TYR A 37 5.60 1.99 2.03
N HIS A 38 4.88 3.01 1.57
CA HIS A 38 3.43 3.00 1.55
C HIS A 38 2.84 2.00 0.53
N HIS A 39 3.50 1.73 -0.61
CA HIS A 39 2.97 0.74 -1.56
C HIS A 39 2.87 -0.63 -0.91
N LYS A 40 3.90 -1.06 -0.15
CA LYS A 40 3.93 -2.35 0.55
C LYS A 40 2.83 -2.48 1.59
N VAL A 41 2.50 -1.37 2.25
CA VAL A 41 1.40 -1.30 3.22
C VAL A 41 0.04 -1.30 2.52
N ASN A 42 -0.09 -0.59 1.40
CA ASN A 42 -1.37 -0.41 0.71
C ASN A 42 -1.81 -1.67 -0.06
N VAL A 43 -0.88 -2.40 -0.67
CA VAL A 43 -1.17 -3.65 -1.41
C VAL A 43 -2.06 -4.61 -0.62
N PRO A 44 -1.73 -5.05 0.61
CA PRO A 44 -2.58 -5.97 1.37
C PRO A 44 -3.93 -5.35 1.78
N ILE A 45 -4.00 -4.04 2.02
CA ILE A 45 -5.27 -3.34 2.33
C ILE A 45 -6.24 -3.44 1.15
N ILE A 46 -5.74 -3.19 -0.06
CA ILE A 46 -6.55 -3.25 -1.29
C ILE A 46 -6.92 -4.70 -1.62
N LEU A 47 -6.00 -5.66 -1.45
CA LEU A 47 -6.30 -7.08 -1.61
C LEU A 47 -7.37 -7.55 -0.61
N GLY A 48 -7.36 -7.05 0.62
CA GLY A 48 -8.41 -7.31 1.62
C GLY A 48 -9.78 -6.79 1.17
N THR A 49 -9.82 -5.58 0.61
CA THR A 49 -11.05 -5.00 0.03
C THR A 49 -11.56 -5.83 -1.15
N LEU A 50 -10.65 -6.30 -2.01
CA LEU A 50 -10.98 -7.16 -3.14
C LEU A 50 -11.50 -8.53 -2.69
N SER A 51 -10.88 -9.13 -1.68
CA SER A 51 -11.33 -10.37 -1.05
C SER A 51 -12.73 -10.23 -0.46
N LEU A 52 -13.00 -9.12 0.24
CA LEU A 52 -14.34 -8.80 0.75
C LEU A 52 -15.37 -8.68 -0.38
N LYS A 53 -15.02 -8.00 -1.47
CA LYS A 53 -15.90 -7.83 -2.64
C LYS A 53 -16.22 -9.16 -3.34
N LEU A 54 -15.25 -10.07 -3.45
CA LEU A 54 -15.39 -11.35 -4.14
C LEU A 54 -15.90 -12.48 -3.23
N GLY A 55 -15.91 -12.28 -1.91
CA GLY A 55 -16.34 -13.29 -0.93
C GLY A 55 -15.41 -14.50 -0.83
N ARG A 56 -14.15 -14.38 -1.25
CA ARG A 56 -13.16 -15.47 -1.26
C ARG A 56 -11.74 -14.97 -0.94
N PRO A 57 -10.84 -15.83 -0.41
CA PRO A 57 -9.45 -15.44 -0.21
C PRO A 57 -8.73 -15.18 -1.54
N ILE A 58 -7.79 -14.24 -1.55
CA ILE A 58 -6.94 -13.91 -2.69
C ILE A 58 -5.51 -14.34 -2.39
N GLN A 59 -4.90 -15.13 -3.29
CA GLN A 59 -3.49 -15.49 -3.20
C GLN A 59 -2.64 -14.48 -3.96
N PHE A 60 -1.62 -13.96 -3.30
CA PHE A 60 -0.73 -12.92 -3.82
C PHE A 60 0.73 -13.32 -3.64
N ASP A 61 1.51 -13.23 -4.71
CA ASP A 61 2.97 -13.41 -4.66
C ASP A 61 3.65 -12.04 -4.48
N PRO A 62 4.25 -11.75 -3.31
CA PRO A 62 4.91 -10.48 -3.05
C PRO A 62 6.23 -10.31 -3.82
N LYS A 63 6.78 -11.38 -4.42
CA LYS A 63 7.99 -11.27 -5.24
C LYS A 63 7.70 -10.76 -6.65
N THR A 64 6.59 -11.22 -7.22
CA THR A 64 6.17 -10.83 -8.57
C THR A 64 5.08 -9.76 -8.57
N GLU A 65 4.56 -9.42 -7.38
CA GLU A 65 3.47 -8.49 -7.12
C GLU A 65 2.19 -8.84 -7.90
N LYS A 66 1.86 -10.13 -7.96
CA LYS A 66 0.73 -10.66 -8.74
C LYS A 66 -0.24 -11.48 -7.93
N ILE A 67 -1.51 -11.40 -8.31
CA ILE A 67 -2.53 -12.34 -7.90
C ILE A 67 -2.31 -13.66 -8.65
N VAL A 68 -2.30 -14.77 -7.91
CA VAL A 68 -1.96 -16.11 -8.45
C VAL A 68 -3.24 -16.91 -8.65
N GLY A 69 -3.46 -17.38 -9.89
CA GLY A 69 -4.55 -18.32 -10.21
C GLY A 69 -5.96 -17.74 -10.20
N ASP A 70 -6.13 -16.42 -10.08
CA ASP A 70 -7.44 -15.76 -10.05
C ASP A 70 -7.51 -14.63 -11.11
N PRO A 71 -7.86 -14.95 -12.37
CA PRO A 71 -7.92 -13.97 -13.45
C PRO A 71 -9.06 -12.95 -13.28
N GLU A 72 -10.14 -13.32 -12.60
CA GLU A 72 -11.25 -12.41 -12.28
C GLU A 72 -10.80 -11.33 -11.30
N ALA A 73 -10.12 -11.72 -10.22
CA ALA A 73 -9.56 -10.78 -9.26
C ALA A 73 -8.47 -9.89 -9.88
N ALA A 74 -7.59 -10.47 -10.70
CA ALA A 74 -6.56 -9.70 -11.41
C ALA A 74 -7.16 -8.65 -12.37
N ALA A 75 -8.25 -8.98 -13.07
CA ALA A 75 -8.94 -8.03 -13.94
C ALA A 75 -9.55 -6.85 -13.14
N LEU A 76 -10.08 -7.12 -11.94
CA LEU A 76 -10.65 -6.09 -11.07
C LEU A 76 -9.62 -5.12 -10.46
N CYS A 77 -8.32 -5.42 -10.57
CA CYS A 77 -7.25 -4.48 -10.21
C CYS A 77 -7.12 -3.32 -11.21
N VAL A 78 -7.69 -3.45 -12.41
CA VAL A 78 -7.69 -2.40 -13.44
C VAL A 78 -9.03 -1.68 -13.44
N PRO A 79 -9.12 -0.42 -12.98
CA PRO A 79 -10.39 0.30 -12.91
C PRO A 79 -10.86 0.77 -14.28
N GLU A 80 -12.17 0.74 -14.50
CA GLU A 80 -12.80 1.42 -15.64
C GLU A 80 -12.91 2.92 -15.35
N TYR A 81 -12.29 3.74 -16.19
CA TYR A 81 -12.36 5.20 -16.07
C TYR A 81 -13.57 5.78 -16.79
N ARG A 82 -14.12 6.85 -16.24
CA ARG A 82 -15.24 7.59 -16.84
C ARG A 82 -14.78 8.31 -18.12
N THR A 83 -15.58 8.26 -19.19
CA THR A 83 -15.36 9.01 -20.44
C THR A 83 -15.14 10.52 -20.19
N PRO A 84 -14.16 11.17 -20.86
CA PRO A 84 -13.26 10.66 -21.90
C PRO A 84 -11.93 10.07 -21.38
N TRP A 85 -11.78 9.88 -20.07
CA TRP A 85 -10.53 9.44 -19.47
C TRP A 85 -10.29 7.95 -19.73
N LYS A 86 -9.03 7.58 -19.94
CA LYS A 86 -8.58 6.20 -20.08
C LYS A 86 -7.59 5.87 -18.98
N PHE A 87 -7.73 4.69 -18.40
CA PHE A 87 -6.72 4.18 -17.48
C PHE A 87 -5.40 4.01 -18.24
N PRO A 88 -4.26 4.49 -17.71
CA PRO A 88 -2.99 4.45 -18.43
C PRO A 88 -2.36 3.05 -18.32
N THR A 89 -2.87 2.12 -19.12
CA THR A 89 -2.44 0.71 -19.12
C THR A 89 -0.97 0.51 -19.48
N GLN A 90 -0.30 1.50 -20.06
CA GLN A 90 1.12 1.43 -20.40
C GLN A 90 2.06 1.37 -19.18
N TYR A 91 1.55 1.62 -17.97
CA TYR A 91 2.32 1.56 -16.73
C TYR A 91 2.05 0.29 -15.88
N LEU A 92 1.29 -0.66 -16.42
CA LEU A 92 1.10 -2.01 -15.87
C LEU A 92 2.16 -2.97 -16.42
#